data_AF-A0A7X0XUV4-F1
#
_entry.id   AF-A0A7X0XUV4-F1
#
_cell.length_a   1.000
_cell.length_b   1.000
_cell.length_c   1.000
_cell.angle_alpha   90.00
_cell.angle_beta   90.00
_cell.angle_gamma   90.00
#
_symmetry.space_group_name_H-M   'P 1'
#
loop_
_entity.id
_entity.type
_entity.pdbx_description
1 polymer ?
#
loop_
_entity_poly.entity_id
_entity_poly.type
_entity_poly.pdbx_seq_one_letter_code
_entity_poly.pdbx_strand_id
1 'polypeptide(L)'
;TEPPKVEEKEPTKEPTTEKEPTNKPEAKQPETKKSSENKAALADEPQNVKDIFTSLGYPEEDATILTGMELTFFDKDGNPVENPTVEDYIHFTFYWEIPNDVGNEIQAGDYYTVQLPNTIKVAQNQTISLAPYANVEISTNGTLTFVFTDEVKEHSNVHGTLEFDAELNPKNIDGPGEITIKIPFE
;
A
#
# COMPACT_ATOMS: atom_id res chain seq x y z
N THR A 1 -11.00 -47.93 31.16
CA THR A 1 -10.32 -46.88 31.96
C THR A 1 -10.66 -45.55 31.32
N GLU A 2 -11.50 -44.79 32.01
CA GLU A 2 -11.99 -43.46 31.64
C GLU A 2 -11.49 -42.48 32.70
N PRO A 3 -11.04 -41.26 32.33
CA PRO A 3 -10.89 -40.14 33.27
C PRO A 3 -11.90 -39.00 33.00
N PRO A 4 -12.11 -38.07 33.96
CA PRO A 4 -13.43 -37.83 34.55
C PRO A 4 -14.11 -36.49 34.19
N LYS A 5 -15.42 -36.44 34.50
CA LYS A 5 -16.29 -35.26 34.66
C LYS A 5 -16.07 -34.59 36.01
N VAL A 6 -15.95 -33.26 36.05
CA VAL A 6 -16.25 -32.43 37.24
C VAL A 6 -17.02 -31.18 36.80
N GLU A 7 -18.08 -30.93 37.54
CA GLU A 7 -19.14 -29.93 37.40
C GLU A 7 -18.93 -28.82 38.46
N GLU A 8 -19.69 -27.72 38.35
CA GLU A 8 -20.14 -26.85 39.46
C GLU A 8 -19.21 -25.65 39.84
N LYS A 9 -19.62 -24.38 40.06
CA LYS A 9 -20.90 -23.63 40.19
C LYS A 9 -20.65 -22.11 40.09
N GLU A 10 -21.61 -21.34 39.57
CA GLU A 10 -21.80 -19.90 39.89
C GLU A 10 -22.41 -19.70 41.29
N PRO A 11 -22.34 -18.48 41.87
CA PRO A 11 -23.60 -17.72 42.05
C PRO A 11 -23.53 -16.16 41.97
N THR A 12 -24.46 -15.58 41.19
CA THR A 12 -25.60 -14.71 41.58
C THR A 12 -25.44 -13.32 42.29
N LYS A 13 -25.88 -12.24 41.58
CA LYS A 13 -26.79 -11.07 41.89
C LYS A 13 -26.73 -10.37 43.28
N GLU A 14 -26.99 -9.07 43.55
CA GLU A 14 -27.65 -7.88 42.96
C GLU A 14 -27.47 -6.67 43.98
N PRO A 15 -28.21 -5.51 44.03
CA PRO A 15 -27.80 -4.18 43.55
C PRO A 15 -27.83 -3.07 44.66
N THR A 16 -27.47 -1.81 44.35
CA THR A 16 -28.09 -0.64 45.03
C THR A 16 -28.03 0.65 44.20
N THR A 17 -29.12 1.40 44.30
CA THR A 17 -29.61 2.46 43.40
C THR A 17 -29.38 3.87 43.99
N GLU A 18 -28.93 4.80 43.15
CA GLU A 18 -29.41 6.19 42.97
C GLU A 18 -29.31 7.25 44.09
N LYS A 19 -28.73 8.42 43.73
CA LYS A 19 -29.37 9.76 43.81
C LYS A 19 -28.43 10.88 43.32
N GLU A 20 -28.81 11.55 42.23
CA GLU A 20 -28.50 12.97 41.94
C GLU A 20 -29.62 13.85 42.53
N PRO A 21 -29.48 15.19 42.75
CA PRO A 21 -29.43 16.16 41.63
C PRO A 21 -28.74 17.55 41.88
N THR A 22 -28.46 18.27 40.77
CA THR A 22 -28.49 19.77 40.55
C THR A 22 -27.42 20.67 41.25
N ASN A 23 -26.87 21.80 40.73
CA ASN A 23 -27.32 22.84 39.77
C ASN A 23 -26.14 23.76 39.28
N LYS A 24 -26.40 24.63 38.28
CA LYS A 24 -25.52 25.44 37.36
C LYS A 24 -25.06 26.86 37.90
N PRO A 25 -24.56 27.85 37.09
CA PRO A 25 -23.16 28.39 36.88
C PRO A 25 -22.87 29.86 37.36
N GLU A 26 -21.61 30.36 37.30
CA GLU A 26 -21.15 31.64 36.66
C GLU A 26 -19.76 32.22 37.10
N ALA A 27 -18.92 32.49 36.08
CA ALA A 27 -18.17 33.74 35.77
C ALA A 27 -16.85 34.20 36.47
N LYS A 28 -15.82 34.40 35.61
CA LYS A 28 -14.84 35.52 35.46
C LYS A 28 -13.31 35.20 35.49
N GLN A 29 -12.67 35.49 34.35
CA GLN A 29 -11.24 35.75 34.04
C GLN A 29 -10.66 36.95 34.86
N PRO A 30 -9.32 37.23 34.93
CA PRO A 30 -8.40 37.39 33.78
C PRO A 30 -6.92 36.92 33.89
N GLU A 31 -6.37 36.60 32.70
CA GLU A 31 -5.01 36.83 32.14
C GLU A 31 -3.70 36.43 32.87
N THR A 32 -2.87 35.60 32.22
CA THR A 32 -1.59 36.06 31.60
C THR A 32 -0.88 34.98 30.77
N LYS A 33 -0.18 35.48 29.75
CA LYS A 33 0.43 34.83 28.58
C LYS A 33 1.61 33.90 28.90
N LYS A 34 1.72 32.78 28.16
CA LYS A 34 3.02 32.37 27.61
C LYS A 34 2.83 31.68 26.26
N SER A 35 3.49 32.27 25.27
CA SER A 35 3.63 31.79 23.89
C SER A 35 4.09 30.34 23.85
N SER A 36 3.37 29.52 23.09
CA SER A 36 3.97 28.44 22.32
C SER A 36 3.29 28.51 20.98
N GLU A 37 4.03 29.00 19.99
CA GLU A 37 3.68 28.87 18.59
C GLU A 37 3.44 27.38 18.34
N ASN A 38 2.17 26.98 18.30
CA ASN A 38 1.77 25.77 17.63
C ASN A 38 2.09 25.98 16.16
N LYS A 39 3.32 25.63 15.76
CA LYS A 39 3.53 25.14 14.40
C LYS A 39 2.90 23.74 14.38
N ALA A 40 1.57 23.71 14.32
CA ALA A 40 0.88 22.54 13.82
C ALA A 40 1.46 22.33 12.42
N ALA A 41 2.25 21.27 12.25
CA ALA A 41 2.53 20.78 10.92
C ALA A 41 1.16 20.49 10.31
N LEU A 42 0.73 21.32 9.36
CA LEU A 42 -0.17 20.83 8.34
C LEU A 42 0.59 19.64 7.74
N ALA A 43 0.08 18.43 7.96
CA ALA A 43 0.46 17.35 7.06
C ALA A 43 0.13 17.90 5.66
N ASP A 44 1.12 17.94 4.78
CA ASP A 44 0.84 18.28 3.40
C ASP A 44 -0.21 17.27 2.89
N GLU A 45 -1.07 17.69 1.97
CA GLU A 45 -1.98 16.72 1.35
C GLU A 45 -1.13 15.64 0.65
N PRO A 46 -1.54 14.37 0.67
CA PRO A 46 -0.82 13.30 -0.02
C PRO A 46 -0.48 13.68 -1.46
N GLN A 47 0.82 13.64 -1.80
CA GLN A 47 1.32 14.00 -3.12
C GLN A 47 1.84 12.80 -3.89
N ASN A 48 2.01 12.97 -5.20
CA ASN A 48 2.63 11.95 -6.03
C ASN A 48 4.15 12.01 -5.85
N VAL A 49 4.79 10.88 -5.61
CA VAL A 49 6.26 10.79 -5.48
C VAL A 49 6.98 11.30 -6.74
N LYS A 50 6.35 11.23 -7.92
CA LYS A 50 6.90 11.84 -9.15
C LYS A 50 7.08 13.36 -9.05
N ASP A 51 6.22 14.04 -8.28
CA ASP A 51 6.34 15.48 -8.04
C ASP A 51 7.54 15.78 -7.13
N ILE A 52 7.85 14.88 -6.18
CA ILE A 52 9.05 14.95 -5.35
C ILE A 52 10.30 14.83 -6.21
N PHE A 53 10.38 13.81 -7.08
CA PHE A 53 11.48 13.66 -8.06
C PHE A 53 11.68 14.96 -8.87
N THR A 54 10.59 15.49 -9.42
CA THR A 54 10.61 16.74 -10.20
C THR A 54 11.13 17.92 -9.37
N SER A 55 10.70 18.04 -8.11
CA SER A 55 11.11 19.13 -7.21
C SER A 55 12.60 19.08 -6.84
N LEU A 56 13.15 17.87 -6.76
CA LEU A 56 14.58 17.62 -6.53
C LEU A 56 15.43 17.76 -7.81
N GLY A 57 14.79 17.97 -8.96
CA GLY A 57 15.45 18.22 -10.23
C GLY A 57 15.84 16.97 -11.02
N TYR A 58 15.23 15.82 -10.70
CA TYR A 58 15.36 14.63 -11.54
C TYR A 58 14.68 14.88 -12.90
N PRO A 59 15.26 14.38 -14.00
CA PRO A 59 14.57 14.39 -15.28
C PRO A 59 13.35 13.47 -15.24
N GLU A 60 12.38 13.70 -16.13
CA GLU A 60 11.09 12.99 -16.11
C GLU A 60 11.28 11.49 -16.37
N GLU A 61 12.25 11.13 -17.20
CA GLU A 61 12.64 9.74 -17.47
C GLU A 61 13.15 9.00 -16.21
N ASP A 62 13.94 9.67 -15.37
CA ASP A 62 14.46 9.06 -14.14
C ASP A 62 13.47 9.18 -12.95
N ALA A 63 12.27 9.77 -13.14
CA ALA A 63 11.27 9.98 -12.09
C ALA A 63 10.47 8.71 -11.75
N THR A 64 11.18 7.65 -11.40
CA THR A 64 10.63 6.32 -11.11
C THR A 64 11.30 5.69 -9.90
N ILE A 65 10.53 4.93 -9.12
CA ILE A 65 11.06 4.09 -8.04
C ILE A 65 11.27 2.65 -8.51
N LEU A 66 10.72 2.27 -9.66
CA LEU A 66 10.86 0.90 -10.13
C LEU A 66 12.23 0.74 -10.78
N THR A 67 12.96 -0.31 -10.43
CA THR A 67 14.33 -0.58 -10.91
C THR A 67 14.43 -1.82 -11.80
N GLY A 68 13.41 -2.67 -11.82
CA GLY A 68 13.33 -3.79 -12.75
C GLY A 68 12.04 -4.57 -12.67
N MET A 69 11.85 -5.48 -13.62
CA MET A 69 10.75 -6.44 -13.64
C MET A 69 11.24 -7.81 -14.12
N GLU A 70 10.66 -8.86 -13.55
CA GLU A 70 10.75 -10.23 -14.04
C GLU A 70 9.34 -10.80 -14.22
N LEU A 71 9.19 -11.64 -15.24
CA LEU A 71 7.94 -12.35 -15.54
C LEU A 71 8.23 -13.84 -15.58
N THR A 72 7.43 -14.60 -14.84
CA THR A 72 7.37 -16.06 -14.96
C THR A 72 5.95 -16.48 -15.29
N PHE A 73 5.80 -17.58 -16.03
CA PHE A 73 4.50 -18.03 -16.51
C PHE A 73 4.19 -19.40 -15.94
N PHE A 74 2.93 -19.62 -15.58
CA PHE A 74 2.47 -20.86 -14.98
C PHE A 74 1.19 -21.35 -15.62
N ASP A 75 1.09 -22.66 -15.86
CA ASP A 75 -0.16 -23.27 -16.28
C ASP A 75 -1.21 -23.26 -15.15
N LYS A 76 -2.40 -23.76 -15.47
CA LYS A 76 -3.55 -23.85 -14.54
C LYS A 76 -3.28 -24.72 -13.31
N ASP A 77 -2.32 -25.64 -13.42
CA ASP A 77 -1.92 -26.56 -12.38
C ASP A 77 -0.74 -25.99 -11.53
N GLY A 78 -0.26 -24.79 -11.88
CA GLY A 78 0.83 -24.10 -11.19
C GLY A 78 2.23 -24.53 -11.63
N ASN A 79 2.38 -25.21 -12.76
CA ASN A 79 3.69 -25.60 -13.29
C ASN A 79 4.26 -24.48 -14.17
N PRO A 80 5.58 -24.21 -14.08
CA PRO A 80 6.21 -23.20 -14.92
C PRO A 80 6.15 -23.59 -16.40
N VAL A 81 5.89 -22.62 -17.28
CA VAL A 81 5.83 -22.81 -18.73
C VAL A 81 6.73 -21.82 -19.47
N GLU A 82 7.44 -22.28 -20.50
CA GLU A 82 8.30 -21.43 -21.33
C GLU A 82 7.54 -20.78 -22.49
N ASN A 83 6.48 -21.43 -22.96
CA ASN A 83 5.65 -20.99 -24.08
C ASN A 83 4.21 -20.81 -23.59
N PRO A 84 3.90 -19.67 -22.95
CA PRO A 84 2.59 -19.44 -22.37
C PRO A 84 1.51 -19.29 -23.44
N THR A 85 0.31 -19.68 -23.06
CA THR A 85 -0.95 -19.41 -23.75
C THR A 85 -1.72 -18.31 -23.02
N VAL A 86 -2.77 -17.79 -23.63
CA VAL A 86 -3.64 -16.79 -22.99
C VAL A 86 -4.43 -17.32 -21.79
N GLU A 87 -4.38 -18.63 -21.54
CA GLU A 87 -5.02 -19.28 -20.39
C GLU A 87 -4.07 -19.47 -19.20
N ASP A 88 -2.78 -19.15 -19.37
CA ASP A 88 -1.75 -19.29 -18.35
C ASP A 88 -1.64 -18.01 -17.52
N TYR A 89 -1.16 -18.18 -16.28
CA TYR A 89 -0.94 -17.09 -15.34
C TYR A 89 0.44 -16.47 -15.55
N ILE A 90 0.53 -15.16 -15.31
CA ILE A 90 1.77 -14.39 -15.27
C ILE A 90 2.03 -14.04 -13.82
N HIS A 91 3.17 -14.46 -13.29
CA HIS A 91 3.69 -13.97 -12.03
C HIS A 91 4.62 -12.80 -12.30
N PHE A 92 4.22 -11.62 -11.83
CA PHE A 92 5.02 -10.39 -11.88
C PHE A 92 5.92 -10.31 -10.65
N THR A 93 7.19 -9.99 -10.87
CA THR A 93 8.12 -9.59 -9.82
C THR A 93 8.68 -8.21 -10.18
N PHE A 94 8.26 -7.18 -9.44
CA PHE A 94 8.77 -5.82 -9.58
C PHE A 94 9.83 -5.53 -8.52
N TYR A 95 10.97 -5.02 -8.94
CA TYR A 95 11.98 -4.47 -8.05
C TYR A 95 11.81 -2.96 -7.95
N TRP A 96 11.95 -2.43 -6.74
CA TRP A 96 11.80 -1.02 -6.48
C TRP A 96 12.81 -0.53 -5.45
N GLU A 97 13.23 0.72 -5.59
CA GLU A 97 14.16 1.44 -4.72
C GLU A 97 13.78 2.91 -4.69
N ILE A 98 13.87 3.52 -3.50
CA ILE A 98 13.62 4.94 -3.30
C ILE A 98 14.98 5.60 -3.03
N PRO A 99 15.45 6.52 -3.89
CA PRO A 99 16.62 7.33 -3.62
C PRO A 99 16.51 8.04 -2.27
N ASN A 100 17.60 8.11 -1.50
CA ASN A 100 17.55 8.64 -0.13
C ASN A 100 17.04 10.08 -0.04
N ASP A 101 17.39 10.93 -0.99
CA ASP A 101 16.91 12.31 -1.08
C ASP A 101 15.40 12.38 -1.35
N VAL A 102 14.89 11.54 -2.24
CA VAL A 102 13.44 11.39 -2.48
C VAL A 102 12.74 10.86 -1.23
N GLY A 103 13.29 9.81 -0.60
CA GLY A 103 12.73 9.19 0.60
C GLY A 103 12.63 10.13 1.80
N ASN A 104 13.54 11.10 1.92
CA ASN A 104 13.49 12.12 2.98
C ASN A 104 12.30 13.08 2.86
N GLU A 105 11.77 13.26 1.65
CA GLU A 105 10.64 14.16 1.36
C GLU A 105 9.28 13.42 1.39
N ILE A 106 9.29 12.09 1.34
CA ILE A 106 8.07 11.27 1.40
C ILE A 106 7.43 11.34 2.79
N GLN A 107 6.12 11.61 2.80
CA GLN A 107 5.27 11.57 3.99
C GLN A 107 4.28 10.41 3.91
N ALA A 108 3.76 9.97 5.07
CA ALA A 108 2.70 8.98 5.11
C ALA A 108 1.49 9.42 4.26
N GLY A 109 1.07 8.54 3.35
CA GLY A 109 -0.03 8.77 2.41
C GLY A 109 0.42 9.17 1.01
N ASP A 110 1.65 9.69 0.84
CA ASP A 110 2.21 9.94 -0.49
C ASP A 110 2.20 8.67 -1.32
N TYR A 111 2.06 8.84 -2.63
CA TYR A 111 1.76 7.73 -3.51
C TYR A 111 2.58 7.72 -4.80
N TYR A 112 2.80 6.53 -5.34
CA TYR A 112 3.42 6.33 -6.65
C TYR A 112 2.56 5.38 -7.47
N THR A 113 2.21 5.77 -8.70
CA THR A 113 1.31 5.00 -9.56
C THR A 113 1.98 4.51 -10.83
N VAL A 114 1.64 3.28 -11.21
CA VAL A 114 2.08 2.61 -12.44
C VAL A 114 0.86 1.99 -13.11
N GLN A 115 0.80 2.10 -14.43
CA GLN A 115 -0.26 1.50 -15.23
C GLN A 115 0.29 0.30 -16.01
N LEU A 116 -0.24 -0.88 -15.75
CA LEU A 116 0.03 -2.06 -16.56
C LEU A 116 -0.57 -1.88 -17.97
N PRO A 117 0.07 -2.44 -19.01
CA PRO A 117 -0.47 -2.41 -20.36
C PRO A 117 -1.80 -3.19 -20.43
N ASN A 118 -2.65 -2.78 -21.36
CA ASN A 118 -3.99 -3.38 -21.54
C ASN A 118 -3.96 -4.87 -21.95
N THR A 119 -2.81 -5.37 -22.38
CA THR A 119 -2.52 -6.79 -22.64
C THR A 119 -2.49 -7.62 -21.36
N ILE A 120 -2.44 -6.98 -20.19
CA ILE A 120 -2.47 -7.62 -18.87
C ILE A 120 -3.84 -7.41 -18.24
N LYS A 121 -4.33 -8.45 -17.58
CA LYS A 121 -5.59 -8.46 -16.85
C LYS A 121 -5.33 -8.86 -15.41
N VAL A 122 -5.63 -7.95 -14.49
CA VAL A 122 -5.69 -8.24 -13.06
C VAL A 122 -7.08 -8.80 -12.74
N ALA A 123 -7.15 -10.00 -12.17
CA ALA A 123 -8.42 -10.71 -11.97
C ALA A 123 -9.32 -10.06 -10.91
N GLN A 124 -8.72 -9.49 -9.85
CA GLN A 124 -9.43 -8.87 -8.74
C GLN A 124 -8.60 -7.75 -8.11
N ASN A 125 -9.28 -6.80 -7.47
CA ASN A 125 -8.59 -5.79 -6.68
C ASN A 125 -7.92 -6.47 -5.48
N GLN A 126 -6.69 -6.10 -5.18
CA GLN A 126 -5.93 -6.64 -4.05
C GLN A 126 -5.02 -5.59 -3.44
N THR A 127 -4.65 -5.79 -2.17
CA THR A 127 -3.70 -4.93 -1.46
C THR A 127 -2.58 -5.81 -0.93
N ILE A 128 -1.33 -5.44 -1.25
CA ILE A 128 -0.13 -6.16 -0.81
C ILE A 128 0.66 -5.25 0.13
N SER A 129 0.99 -5.75 1.32
CA SER A 129 1.80 -4.99 2.27
C SER A 129 3.29 -5.17 1.98
N LEU A 130 3.98 -4.05 1.79
CA LEU A 130 5.43 -3.95 1.66
C LEU A 130 6.00 -3.38 2.97
N ALA A 131 5.62 -4.01 4.09
CA ALA A 131 5.97 -3.53 5.41
C ALA A 131 7.50 -3.42 5.59
N PRO A 132 7.99 -2.35 6.25
CA PRO A 132 7.21 -1.30 6.90
C PRO A 132 6.82 -0.12 5.99
N TYR A 133 7.27 -0.12 4.73
CA TYR A 133 7.38 1.09 3.89
C TYR A 133 6.12 1.49 3.13
N ALA A 134 5.32 0.52 2.67
CA ALA A 134 4.16 0.83 1.84
C ALA A 134 3.07 -0.24 1.88
N ASN A 135 1.88 0.12 1.39
CA ASN A 135 0.90 -0.84 0.88
C ASN A 135 0.69 -0.56 -0.61
N VAL A 136 0.61 -1.62 -1.42
CA VAL A 136 0.34 -1.49 -2.86
C VAL A 136 -1.07 -1.92 -3.15
N GLU A 137 -1.87 -1.01 -3.69
CA GLU A 137 -3.21 -1.29 -4.20
C GLU A 137 -3.12 -1.65 -5.68
N ILE A 138 -3.54 -2.87 -6.02
CA ILE A 138 -3.56 -3.37 -7.39
C ILE A 138 -5.01 -3.45 -7.83
N SER A 139 -5.37 -2.66 -8.83
CA SER A 139 -6.74 -2.53 -9.32
C SER A 139 -6.96 -3.35 -10.59
N THR A 140 -8.19 -3.82 -10.79
CA THR A 140 -8.64 -4.57 -11.99
C THR A 140 -8.50 -3.78 -13.31
N ASN A 141 -8.36 -2.46 -13.24
CA ASN A 141 -8.03 -1.61 -14.39
C ASN A 141 -6.52 -1.62 -14.74
N GLY A 142 -5.70 -2.37 -14.01
CA GLY A 142 -4.25 -2.46 -14.20
C GLY A 142 -3.45 -1.35 -13.51
N THR A 143 -4.06 -0.50 -12.70
CA THR A 143 -3.33 0.51 -11.91
C THR A 143 -2.74 -0.12 -10.65
N LEU A 144 -1.45 0.07 -10.44
CA LEU A 144 -0.73 -0.22 -9.19
C LEU A 144 -0.47 1.10 -8.48
N THR A 145 -0.92 1.24 -7.24
CA THR A 145 -0.72 2.43 -6.42
C THR A 145 0.05 2.05 -5.16
N PHE A 146 1.31 2.42 -5.08
CA PHE A 146 2.09 2.35 -3.86
C PHE A 146 1.64 3.51 -2.96
N VAL A 147 1.23 3.22 -1.73
CA VAL A 147 0.87 4.20 -0.70
C VAL A 147 1.90 4.07 0.43
N PHE A 148 2.73 5.09 0.60
CA PHE A 148 3.87 5.06 1.50
C PHE A 148 3.48 5.38 2.94
N THR A 149 4.27 4.85 3.87
CA THR A 149 4.22 5.17 5.30
C THR A 149 5.34 6.14 5.66
N ASP A 150 5.27 6.69 6.87
CA ASP A 150 6.35 7.52 7.42
C ASP A 150 7.65 6.73 7.67
N GLU A 151 7.65 5.41 7.55
CA GLU A 151 8.85 4.60 7.79
C GLU A 151 9.89 4.78 6.68
N VAL A 152 9.49 5.30 5.50
CA VAL A 152 10.39 5.58 4.38
C VAL A 152 11.46 6.61 4.78
N LYS A 153 11.05 7.74 5.36
CA LYS A 153 11.97 8.82 5.77
C LYS A 153 12.85 8.47 6.97
N GLU A 154 12.47 7.46 7.77
CA GLU A 154 13.23 7.03 8.95
C GLU A 154 14.36 6.05 8.58
N HIS A 155 14.40 5.58 7.34
CA HIS A 155 15.38 4.60 6.85
C HIS A 155 16.13 5.12 5.62
N SER A 156 17.33 4.59 5.41
CA SER A 156 18.10 4.81 4.18
C SER A 156 18.15 3.52 3.35
N ASN A 157 18.33 3.67 2.04
CA ASN A 157 18.34 2.59 1.06
C ASN A 157 17.04 1.77 1.12
N VAL A 158 15.91 2.47 1.07
CA VAL A 158 14.60 1.84 1.10
C VAL A 158 14.33 1.17 -0.24
N HIS A 159 14.20 -0.14 -0.25
CA HIS A 159 14.00 -0.94 -1.45
C HIS A 159 13.22 -2.23 -1.15
N GLY A 160 12.76 -2.91 -2.19
CA GLY A 160 12.08 -4.19 -2.04
C GLY A 160 11.59 -4.81 -3.33
N THR A 161 10.68 -5.75 -3.16
CA THR A 161 10.06 -6.50 -4.26
C THR A 161 8.54 -6.49 -4.07
N LEU A 162 7.80 -6.31 -5.17
CA LEU A 162 6.35 -6.50 -5.24
C LEU A 162 6.08 -7.69 -6.16
N GLU A 163 5.39 -8.70 -5.64
CA GLU A 163 5.03 -9.91 -6.38
C GLU A 163 3.51 -10.07 -6.44
N PHE A 164 2.96 -10.39 -7.62
CA PHE A 164 1.54 -10.71 -7.77
C PHE A 164 1.26 -11.46 -9.08
N ASP A 165 0.15 -12.19 -9.09
CA ASP A 165 -0.30 -12.91 -10.28
C ASP A 165 -1.32 -12.08 -11.09
N ALA A 166 -1.24 -12.22 -12.41
CA ALA A 166 -2.17 -11.67 -13.38
C ALA A 166 -2.35 -12.64 -14.57
N GLU A 167 -3.17 -12.24 -15.53
CA GLU A 167 -3.46 -13.02 -16.75
C GLU A 167 -3.16 -12.19 -17.99
N LEU A 168 -2.95 -12.85 -19.12
CA LEU A 168 -3.02 -12.19 -20.42
C LEU A 168 -4.47 -11.79 -20.74
N ASN A 169 -4.64 -10.64 -21.39
CA ASN A 169 -5.93 -10.18 -21.87
C ASN A 169 -6.07 -10.48 -23.37
N PRO A 170 -6.74 -11.60 -23.76
CA PRO A 170 -6.82 -12.03 -25.14
C PRO A 170 -7.57 -11.03 -26.05
N LYS A 171 -8.36 -10.11 -25.47
CA LYS A 171 -9.06 -9.08 -26.24
C LYS A 171 -8.13 -8.01 -26.83
N ASN A 172 -6.93 -7.88 -26.25
CA ASN A 172 -5.94 -6.88 -26.64
C ASN A 172 -4.68 -7.55 -27.23
N ILE A 173 -4.79 -8.79 -27.72
CA ILE A 173 -3.71 -9.55 -28.35
C ILE A 173 -4.17 -9.96 -29.75
N ASP A 174 -3.45 -9.53 -30.79
CA ASP A 174 -3.84 -9.66 -32.20
C ASP A 174 -3.60 -11.07 -32.81
N GLY A 175 -3.39 -12.08 -31.97
CA GLY A 175 -3.19 -13.47 -32.36
C GLY A 175 -1.93 -14.10 -31.75
N PRO A 176 -1.59 -15.33 -32.14
CA PRO A 176 -0.39 -16.01 -31.66
C PRO A 176 0.88 -15.33 -32.20
N GLY A 177 1.91 -15.23 -31.36
CA GLY A 177 3.19 -14.63 -31.72
C GLY A 177 3.89 -14.03 -30.51
N GLU A 178 5.01 -13.35 -30.76
CA GLU A 178 5.71 -12.59 -29.72
C GLU A 178 4.89 -11.37 -29.31
N ILE A 179 4.71 -11.21 -28.00
CA ILE A 179 4.10 -10.02 -27.39
C ILE A 179 5.16 -9.29 -26.57
N THR A 180 5.22 -7.96 -26.69
CA THR A 180 6.08 -7.15 -25.83
C THR A 180 5.23 -6.55 -24.71
N ILE A 181 5.49 -6.98 -23.47
CA ILE A 181 4.92 -6.35 -22.28
C ILE A 181 5.84 -5.20 -21.91
N LYS A 182 5.43 -3.98 -22.28
CA LYS A 182 6.10 -2.76 -21.84
C LYS A 182 5.41 -2.26 -20.59
N ILE A 183 6.13 -2.29 -19.48
CA ILE A 183 5.74 -1.56 -18.28
C ILE A 183 6.53 -0.26 -18.33
N PRO A 184 5.88 0.90 -18.14
CA PRO A 184 6.57 2.17 -18.15
C PRO A 184 7.48 2.24 -16.93
N PHE A 185 8.74 1.84 -17.12
CA PHE A 185 9.85 2.38 -16.35
C PHE A 185 10.25 3.74 -16.92
N GLU A 186 10.06 3.92 -18.23
CA GLU A 186 10.14 5.11 -19.08
C GLU A 186 9.30 4.86 -20.34
#